data_AF-A0AAU3JZR0-F1
#
_entry.id   AF-A0AAU3JZR0-F1
#
_cell.length_a   1.000
_cell.length_b   1.000
_cell.length_c   1.000
_cell.angle_alpha   90.00
_cell.angle_beta   90.00
_cell.angle_gamma   90.00
#
_symmetry.space_group_name_H-M   'P 1'
#
loop_
_entity.id
_entity.type
_entity.pdbx_description
1 polymer ?
#
loop_
_entity_poly.entity_id
_entity_poly.type
_entity_poly.pdbx_seq_one_letter_code
_entity_poly.pdbx_strand_id
1 'polypeptide(L)'
;MKIAISGTYSAGKTSTVMALSRYTGVPRTLARTIREILPEAVPGKALAEVTPAEFLQLMLRRHTGRAAAEAVLGDHFISDGSSLQEWLYGAGRVMHGMNPNATAANEGGRAVVTEAEMEFFAKVVDQYAIALKQHVRDTYDAYVHLEHELPIAADGHRPMNEGFRATIDKKLLQTLDELEIPYHIVRGTMPERLTQICELFDLKPVMGMAEALELSRLDYEAQDFRLETERVAAAA
;
A
#
# COMPACT_ATOMS: atom_id res chain seq x y z
N MET A 1 -3.34 20.51 1.09
CA MET A 1 -4.15 19.37 0.63
C MET A 1 -3.24 18.16 0.43
N LYS A 2 -3.22 17.28 1.43
CA LYS A 2 -2.43 16.04 1.46
C LYS A 2 -3.40 14.87 1.54
N ILE A 3 -3.63 14.17 0.43
CA ILE A 3 -4.59 13.05 0.40
C ILE A 3 -3.88 11.72 0.16
N ALA A 4 -4.34 10.67 0.84
CA ALA A 4 -3.86 9.31 0.61
C ALA A 4 -4.87 8.52 -0.23
N ILE A 5 -4.42 7.89 -1.31
CA ILE A 5 -5.20 6.88 -2.03
C ILE A 5 -4.92 5.52 -1.39
N SER A 6 -5.94 4.97 -0.74
CA SER A 6 -5.88 3.73 0.03
C SER A 6 -6.73 2.63 -0.61
N GLY A 7 -6.65 1.43 -0.06
CA GLY A 7 -7.23 0.22 -0.61
C GLY A 7 -6.28 -0.96 -0.48
N THR A 8 -6.83 -2.17 -0.53
CA THR A 8 -6.04 -3.40 -0.45
C THR A 8 -5.17 -3.63 -1.70
N TYR A 9 -4.36 -4.69 -1.72
CA TYR A 9 -3.60 -5.05 -2.91
C TYR A 9 -4.52 -5.26 -4.11
N SER A 10 -4.04 -4.91 -5.31
CA SER A 10 -4.82 -4.93 -6.56
C SER A 10 -6.04 -4.00 -6.61
N ALA A 11 -6.28 -3.11 -5.63
CA ALA A 11 -7.40 -2.16 -5.71
C ALA A 11 -7.21 -1.04 -6.77
N GLY A 12 -6.05 -0.98 -7.46
CA GLY A 12 -5.75 0.04 -8.46
C GLY A 12 -5.17 1.34 -7.90
N LYS A 13 -4.64 1.34 -6.67
CA LYS A 13 -4.07 2.55 -6.03
C LYS A 13 -3.02 3.26 -6.89
N THR A 14 -1.96 2.53 -7.25
CA THR A 14 -0.82 3.08 -7.99
C THR A 14 -1.25 3.68 -9.32
N SER A 15 -2.08 2.97 -10.09
CA SER A 15 -2.61 3.48 -11.35
C SER A 15 -3.54 4.68 -11.14
N THR A 16 -4.39 4.69 -10.11
CA THR A 16 -5.23 5.85 -9.78
C THR A 16 -4.39 7.07 -9.39
N VAL A 17 -3.36 6.91 -8.55
CA VAL A 17 -2.48 8.02 -8.14
C VAL A 17 -1.72 8.59 -9.33
N MET A 18 -1.20 7.73 -10.22
CA MET A 18 -0.48 8.15 -11.42
C MET A 18 -1.39 8.92 -12.38
N ALA A 19 -2.58 8.38 -12.65
CA ALA A 19 -3.54 9.03 -13.53
C ALA A 19 -4.09 10.32 -12.94
N LEU A 20 -4.39 10.37 -11.65
CA LEU A 20 -4.87 11.57 -10.96
C LEU A 20 -3.82 12.67 -10.97
N SER A 21 -2.56 12.32 -10.71
CA SER A 21 -1.44 13.28 -10.75
C SER A 21 -1.25 13.87 -12.14
N ARG A 22 -1.31 13.05 -13.20
CA ARG A 22 -1.31 13.55 -14.59
C ARG A 22 -2.52 14.45 -14.86
N TYR A 23 -3.71 14.00 -14.48
CA TYR A 23 -4.97 14.66 -14.79
C TYR A 23 -5.13 16.02 -14.12
N THR A 24 -4.64 16.17 -12.89
CA THR A 24 -4.83 17.39 -12.05
C THR A 24 -3.58 18.24 -11.91
N GLY A 25 -2.41 17.71 -12.28
CA GLY A 25 -1.12 18.36 -12.05
C GLY A 25 -0.65 18.33 -10.59
N VAL A 26 -1.45 17.77 -9.67
CA VAL A 26 -1.07 17.62 -8.26
C VAL A 26 0.09 16.61 -8.17
N PRO A 27 1.20 16.94 -7.50
CA PRO A 27 2.33 16.03 -7.42
C PRO A 27 1.98 14.80 -6.59
N ARG A 28 2.60 13.67 -6.94
CA ARG A 28 2.44 12.41 -6.21
C ARG A 28 3.70 12.01 -5.45
N THR A 29 3.53 11.37 -4.31
CA THR A 29 4.66 10.76 -3.60
C THR A 29 5.25 9.60 -4.40
N LEU A 30 6.58 9.46 -4.39
CA LEU A 30 7.32 8.35 -5.01
C LEU A 30 7.97 7.45 -3.95
N ALA A 31 7.16 6.91 -3.03
CA ALA A 31 7.66 5.96 -2.05
C ALA A 31 7.83 4.57 -2.70
N ARG A 32 9.04 4.00 -2.60
CA ARG A 32 9.33 2.65 -3.09
C ARG A 32 8.41 1.61 -2.43
N THR A 33 7.93 0.68 -3.22
CA THR A 33 7.19 -0.50 -2.75
C THR A 33 8.12 -1.48 -2.03
N ILE A 34 7.56 -2.37 -1.22
CA ILE A 34 8.35 -3.47 -0.61
C ILE A 34 9.04 -4.29 -1.71
N ARG A 35 8.39 -4.51 -2.87
CA ARG A 35 8.98 -5.24 -4.00
C ARG A 35 10.26 -4.56 -4.51
N GLU A 36 10.29 -3.24 -4.55
CA GLU A 36 11.47 -2.50 -4.97
C GLU A 36 12.55 -2.48 -3.88
N ILE A 37 12.17 -2.46 -2.60
CA ILE A 37 13.10 -2.40 -1.47
C ILE A 37 13.74 -3.78 -1.19
N LEU A 38 12.98 -4.86 -1.39
CA LEU A 38 13.33 -6.22 -0.99
C LEU A 38 14.70 -6.70 -1.54
N PRO A 39 15.05 -6.52 -2.84
CA PRO A 39 16.33 -6.98 -3.37
C PRO A 39 17.55 -6.33 -2.69
N GLU A 40 17.42 -5.06 -2.27
CA GLU A 40 18.50 -4.36 -1.57
C GLU A 40 18.54 -4.70 -0.07
N ALA A 41 17.38 -4.90 0.54
CA ALA A 41 17.27 -5.08 1.98
C ALA A 41 17.46 -6.52 2.43
N VAL A 42 17.02 -7.49 1.63
CA VAL A 42 17.02 -8.94 1.91
C VAL A 42 17.25 -9.70 0.59
N PRO A 43 18.46 -9.64 0.02
CA PRO A 43 18.73 -10.15 -1.33
C PRO A 43 18.44 -11.65 -1.44
N GLY A 44 17.85 -12.04 -2.57
CA GLY A 44 17.60 -13.45 -2.92
C GLY A 44 16.40 -14.10 -2.21
N LYS A 45 15.65 -13.37 -1.38
CA LYS A 45 14.42 -13.89 -0.75
C LYS A 45 13.16 -13.34 -1.41
N ALA A 46 12.16 -14.21 -1.55
CA ALA A 46 10.79 -13.78 -1.80
C ALA A 46 10.16 -13.22 -0.51
N LEU A 47 9.14 -12.38 -0.67
CA LEU A 47 8.40 -11.79 0.45
C LEU A 47 7.67 -12.83 1.33
N ALA A 48 7.48 -14.05 0.83
CA ALA A 48 6.94 -15.18 1.60
C ALA A 48 7.99 -15.85 2.49
N GLU A 49 9.28 -15.60 2.27
CA GLU A 49 10.42 -16.23 2.96
C GLU A 49 11.08 -15.32 3.99
N VAL A 50 10.61 -14.08 4.11
CA VAL A 50 11.15 -13.12 5.08
C VAL A 50 10.77 -13.51 6.50
N THR A 51 11.77 -13.46 7.38
CA THR A 51 11.60 -13.63 8.83
C THR A 51 10.90 -12.42 9.45
N PRO A 52 10.37 -12.53 10.67
CA PRO A 52 9.79 -11.40 11.38
C PRO A 52 10.74 -10.20 11.50
N ALA A 53 12.01 -10.44 11.85
CA ALA A 53 13.03 -9.38 11.95
C ALA A 53 13.31 -8.69 10.60
N GLU A 54 13.41 -9.47 9.52
CA GLU A 54 13.58 -8.93 8.16
C GLU A 54 12.35 -8.12 7.73
N PHE A 55 11.14 -8.54 8.10
CA PHE A 55 9.95 -7.78 7.78
C PHE A 55 9.88 -6.44 8.53
N LEU A 56 10.31 -6.40 9.80
CA LEU A 56 10.37 -5.16 10.58
C LEU A 56 11.28 -4.11 9.93
N GLN A 57 12.44 -4.51 9.39
CA GLN A 57 13.31 -3.55 8.69
C GLN A 57 12.69 -3.08 7.36
N LEU A 58 11.95 -3.94 6.65
CA LEU A 58 11.27 -3.56 5.41
C LEU A 58 10.16 -2.53 5.67
N MET A 59 9.38 -2.74 6.74
CA MET A 59 8.39 -1.76 7.20
C MET A 59 9.05 -0.41 7.53
N LEU A 60 10.15 -0.44 8.29
CA LEU A 60 10.87 0.77 8.68
C LEU A 60 11.41 1.52 7.44
N ARG A 61 12.12 0.84 6.54
CA ARG A 61 12.65 1.43 5.31
C ARG A 61 11.57 2.06 4.44
N ARG A 62 10.42 1.39 4.32
CA ARG A 62 9.30 1.90 3.54
C ARG A 62 8.67 3.14 4.19
N HIS A 63 8.47 3.12 5.51
CA HIS A 63 7.98 4.27 6.26
C HIS A 63 8.94 5.47 6.16
N THR A 64 10.24 5.27 6.37
CA THR A 64 11.22 6.36 6.30
C THR A 64 11.34 6.95 4.90
N GLY A 65 11.34 6.09 3.87
CA GLY A 65 11.36 6.54 2.47
C GLY A 65 10.10 7.35 2.12
N ARG A 66 8.94 6.93 2.64
CA ARG A 66 7.69 7.66 2.50
C ARG A 66 7.75 9.03 3.19
N ALA A 67 8.10 9.07 4.47
CA ALA A 67 8.16 10.32 5.23
C ALA A 67 9.12 11.33 4.59
N ALA A 68 10.26 10.86 4.07
CA ALA A 68 11.19 11.71 3.32
C ALA A 68 10.57 12.23 2.01
N ALA A 69 9.87 11.39 1.25
CA ALA A 69 9.21 11.80 0.01
C ALA A 69 8.06 12.80 0.25
N GLU A 70 7.27 12.59 1.30
CA GLU A 70 6.21 13.51 1.71
C GLU A 70 6.78 14.87 2.13
N ALA A 71 7.87 14.87 2.92
CA ALA A 71 8.53 16.10 3.36
C ALA A 71 9.05 16.96 2.19
N VAL A 72 9.51 16.33 1.10
CA VAL A 72 9.96 17.05 -0.11
C VAL A 72 8.81 17.73 -0.85
N LEU A 73 7.60 17.15 -0.83
CA LEU A 73 6.44 17.68 -1.55
C LEU A 73 5.67 18.75 -0.77
N GLY A 74 5.93 18.89 0.53
CA GLY A 74 5.32 19.94 1.36
C GLY A 74 3.85 19.68 1.68
N ASP A 75 3.00 20.69 1.49
CA ASP A 75 1.62 20.72 1.95
C ASP A 75 0.58 20.37 0.87
N HIS A 76 1.03 19.97 -0.33
CA HIS A 76 0.16 19.72 -1.46
C HIS A 76 0.61 18.50 -2.28
N PHE A 77 0.02 17.33 -2.02
CA PHE A 77 0.33 16.10 -2.76
C PHE A 77 -0.76 15.01 -2.67
N ILE A 78 -0.66 14.04 -3.59
CA ILE A 78 -1.39 12.78 -3.57
C ILE A 78 -0.43 11.65 -3.20
N SER A 79 -0.76 10.85 -2.20
CA SER A 79 0.06 9.71 -1.80
C SER A 79 -0.51 8.38 -2.28
N ASP A 80 0.38 7.49 -2.73
CA ASP A 80 0.05 6.07 -2.96
C ASP A 80 0.15 5.31 -1.63
N GLY A 81 -1.01 5.13 -1.01
CA GLY A 81 -1.14 4.67 0.36
C GLY A 81 -0.58 5.65 1.38
N SER A 82 -0.23 5.15 2.54
CA SER A 82 0.24 5.90 3.69
C SER A 82 0.97 4.95 4.63
N SER A 83 1.59 5.45 5.69
CA SER A 83 2.22 4.59 6.70
C SER A 83 1.26 3.60 7.38
N LEU A 84 -0.07 3.78 7.31
CA LEU A 84 -1.01 2.80 7.83
C LEU A 84 -0.94 1.45 7.10
N GLN A 85 -0.76 1.44 5.78
CA GLN A 85 -0.71 0.19 5.02
C GLN A 85 0.48 -0.67 5.48
N GLU A 86 1.61 -0.03 5.76
CA GLU A 86 2.86 -0.62 6.21
C GLU A 86 2.61 -1.35 7.54
N TRP A 87 2.02 -0.65 8.50
CA TRP A 87 1.62 -1.21 9.79
C TRP A 87 0.59 -2.34 9.65
N LEU A 88 -0.46 -2.12 8.86
CA LEU A 88 -1.54 -3.07 8.67
C LEU A 88 -1.03 -4.40 8.08
N TYR A 89 -0.06 -4.37 7.17
CA TYR A 89 0.57 -5.60 6.68
C TYR A 89 1.37 -6.33 7.76
N GLY A 90 2.05 -5.60 8.66
CA GLY A 90 2.69 -6.20 9.84
C GLY A 90 1.66 -6.85 10.77
N ALA A 91 0.59 -6.13 11.09
CA ALA A 91 -0.49 -6.67 11.92
C ALA A 91 -1.17 -7.88 11.27
N GLY A 92 -1.33 -7.86 9.94
CA GLY A 92 -1.82 -9.00 9.18
C GLY A 92 -0.92 -10.22 9.34
N ARG A 93 0.41 -10.05 9.31
CA ARG A 93 1.37 -11.15 9.52
C ARG A 93 1.41 -11.66 10.95
N VAL A 94 1.09 -10.84 11.94
CA VAL A 94 0.86 -11.32 13.32
C VAL A 94 -0.32 -12.28 13.36
N MET A 95 -1.43 -11.95 12.68
CA MET A 95 -2.66 -12.75 12.70
C MET A 95 -2.61 -13.99 11.81
N HIS A 96 -1.99 -13.86 10.63
CA HIS A 96 -2.01 -14.87 9.56
C HIS A 96 -0.63 -15.53 9.36
N GLY A 97 0.34 -15.23 10.21
CA GLY A 97 1.71 -15.71 10.08
C GLY A 97 2.50 -14.96 9.01
N MET A 98 3.81 -15.22 8.98
CA MET A 98 4.71 -14.57 8.02
C MET A 98 4.37 -14.89 6.57
N ASN A 99 3.78 -16.05 6.28
CA ASN A 99 3.25 -16.38 4.96
C ASN A 99 1.74 -16.65 5.05
N PRO A 100 0.87 -15.65 4.77
CA PRO A 100 -0.59 -15.82 4.81
C PRO A 100 -1.17 -16.89 3.87
N ASN A 101 -0.41 -17.33 2.85
CA ASN A 101 -0.85 -18.45 2.01
C ASN A 101 -0.75 -19.79 2.77
N ALA A 102 0.22 -19.92 3.68
CA ALA A 102 0.41 -21.15 4.46
C ALA A 102 -0.74 -21.40 5.46
N THR A 103 -1.48 -20.36 5.82
CA THR A 103 -2.59 -20.43 6.77
C THR A 103 -3.96 -20.27 6.10
N ALA A 104 -4.02 -20.14 4.77
CA ALA A 104 -5.25 -19.86 4.06
C ALA A 104 -6.35 -20.92 4.27
N ALA A 105 -5.95 -22.18 4.51
CA ALA A 105 -6.87 -23.29 4.80
C ALA A 105 -7.32 -23.36 6.27
N ASN A 106 -6.73 -22.56 7.17
CA ASN A 106 -7.11 -22.52 8.57
C ASN A 106 -8.40 -21.72 8.75
N GLU A 107 -9.10 -21.93 9.86
CA GLU A 107 -10.30 -21.14 10.19
C GLU A 107 -9.96 -19.64 10.23
N GLY A 108 -10.62 -18.86 9.37
CA GLY A 108 -10.37 -17.43 9.22
C GLY A 108 -8.95 -17.09 8.73
N GLY A 109 -8.21 -18.05 8.17
CA GLY A 109 -6.85 -17.87 7.68
C GLY A 109 -5.80 -17.68 8.78
N ARG A 110 -6.12 -17.96 10.05
CA ARG A 110 -5.27 -17.58 11.20
C ARG A 110 -4.10 -18.53 11.40
N ALA A 111 -2.97 -17.99 11.82
CA ALA A 111 -1.82 -18.78 12.21
C ALA A 111 -1.99 -19.31 13.64
N VAL A 112 -1.57 -20.55 13.88
CA VAL A 112 -1.43 -21.11 15.23
C VAL A 112 -0.01 -20.75 15.68
N VAL A 113 0.15 -19.63 16.37
CA VAL A 113 1.49 -19.11 16.68
C VAL A 113 1.71 -19.06 18.17
N THR A 114 2.70 -19.83 18.64
CA THR A 114 3.16 -19.88 20.03
C THR A 114 4.68 -19.69 20.15
N GLU A 115 5.34 -19.26 19.07
CA GLU A 115 6.80 -19.08 19.04
C GLU A 115 7.20 -17.71 19.60
N ALA A 116 8.21 -17.68 20.47
CA ALA A 116 8.68 -16.47 21.15
C ALA A 116 9.08 -15.35 20.17
N GLU A 117 9.60 -15.70 18.99
CA GLU A 117 9.96 -14.72 17.95
C GLU A 117 8.73 -13.97 17.42
N MET A 118 7.62 -14.67 17.19
CA MET A 118 6.39 -14.06 16.72
C MET A 118 5.67 -13.26 17.81
N GLU A 119 5.77 -13.68 19.07
CA GLU A 119 5.30 -12.85 20.20
C GLU A 119 6.09 -11.54 20.30
N PHE A 120 7.41 -11.59 20.12
CA PHE A 120 8.24 -10.39 20.08
C PHE A 120 7.88 -9.51 18.86
N PHE A 121 7.74 -10.12 17.69
CA PHE A 121 7.29 -9.42 16.48
C PHE A 121 5.97 -8.68 16.69
N ALA A 122 4.97 -9.32 17.30
CA ALA A 122 3.70 -8.71 17.62
C ALA A 122 3.86 -7.46 18.50
N LYS A 123 4.67 -7.56 19.57
CA LYS A 123 4.97 -6.42 20.46
C LYS A 123 5.62 -5.25 19.70
N VAL A 124 6.54 -5.53 18.77
CA VAL A 124 7.18 -4.47 17.97
C VAL A 124 6.20 -3.86 16.98
N VAL A 125 5.37 -4.67 16.31
CA VAL A 125 4.32 -4.19 15.39
C VAL A 125 3.31 -3.29 16.12
N ASP A 126 2.98 -3.59 17.37
CA ASP A 126 2.13 -2.74 18.21
C ASP A 126 2.80 -1.39 18.53
N GLN A 127 4.11 -1.37 18.79
CA GLN A 127 4.84 -0.11 18.97
C GLN A 127 4.93 0.71 17.67
N TYR A 128 5.10 0.05 16.51
CA TYR A 128 5.03 0.72 15.21
C TYR A 128 3.66 1.35 14.96
N ALA A 129 2.57 0.74 15.45
CA ALA A 129 1.23 1.31 15.34
C ALA A 129 1.19 2.75 15.87
N ILE A 130 1.81 2.99 17.03
CA ILE A 130 1.80 4.30 17.70
C ILE A 130 2.45 5.35 16.80
N ALA A 131 3.70 5.11 16.38
CA ALA A 131 4.46 6.06 15.58
C ALA A 131 3.85 6.28 14.19
N LEU A 132 3.42 5.22 13.51
CA LEU A 132 2.90 5.32 12.15
C LEU A 132 1.50 5.96 12.13
N LYS A 133 0.67 5.73 13.15
CA LYS A 133 -0.62 6.43 13.32
C LYS A 133 -0.43 7.92 13.59
N GLN A 134 0.52 8.30 14.46
CA GLN A 134 0.85 9.70 14.73
C GLN A 134 1.29 10.41 13.46
N HIS A 135 2.26 9.82 12.73
CA HIS A 135 2.71 10.35 11.44
C HIS A 135 1.55 10.57 10.46
N VAL A 136 0.65 9.59 10.35
CA VAL A 136 -0.50 9.67 9.44
C VAL A 136 -1.46 10.79 9.85
N ARG A 137 -1.79 10.89 11.13
CA ARG A 137 -2.67 11.94 11.66
C ARG A 137 -2.10 13.34 11.41
N ASP A 138 -0.79 13.50 11.54
CA ASP A 138 -0.13 14.79 11.35
C ASP A 138 0.07 15.12 9.85
N THR A 139 0.02 14.11 8.98
CA THR A 139 0.33 14.24 7.56
C THR A 139 -0.89 14.41 6.68
N TYR A 140 -1.96 13.65 6.87
CA TYR A 140 -3.03 13.56 5.86
C TYR A 140 -4.28 14.34 6.25
N ASP A 141 -4.81 15.11 5.29
CA ASP A 141 -6.06 15.86 5.45
C ASP A 141 -7.27 14.94 5.24
N ALA A 142 -7.16 13.97 4.34
CA ALA A 142 -8.23 13.01 4.03
C ALA A 142 -7.70 11.77 3.29
N TYR A 143 -8.54 10.75 3.22
CA TYR A 143 -8.29 9.52 2.46
C TYR A 143 -9.33 9.34 1.35
N VAL A 144 -8.87 8.80 0.22
CA VAL A 144 -9.73 8.14 -0.76
C VAL A 144 -9.52 6.66 -0.60
N HIS A 145 -10.56 5.92 -0.27
CA HIS A 145 -10.51 4.48 -0.14
C HIS A 145 -11.09 3.81 -1.39
N LEU A 146 -10.24 3.12 -2.14
CA LEU A 146 -10.65 2.33 -3.29
C LEU A 146 -11.16 0.98 -2.80
N GLU A 147 -12.46 0.76 -2.95
CA GLU A 147 -13.05 -0.53 -2.61
C GLU A 147 -12.53 -1.62 -3.55
N HIS A 148 -12.44 -2.84 -3.02
CA HIS A 148 -11.94 -3.96 -3.78
C HIS A 148 -13.00 -4.55 -4.71
N GLU A 149 -12.98 -4.16 -5.98
CA GLU A 149 -13.93 -4.62 -7.01
C GLU A 149 -13.38 -5.78 -7.87
N LEU A 150 -12.09 -6.13 -7.73
CA LEU A 150 -11.40 -7.08 -8.61
C LEU A 150 -11.17 -8.45 -7.92
N PRO A 151 -10.91 -9.53 -8.66
CA PRO A 151 -10.37 -10.75 -8.06
C PRO A 151 -8.92 -10.56 -7.60
N ILE A 152 -8.47 -11.38 -6.63
CA ILE A 152 -7.03 -11.43 -6.26
C ILE A 152 -6.25 -11.88 -7.50
N ALA A 153 -5.21 -11.12 -7.87
CA ALA A 153 -4.33 -11.50 -8.97
C ALA A 153 -3.56 -12.77 -8.58
N ALA A 154 -3.68 -13.84 -9.37
CA ALA A 154 -2.96 -15.10 -9.20
C ALA A 154 -1.53 -15.00 -9.73
N ASP A 155 -0.78 -13.97 -9.32
CA ASP A 155 0.57 -13.70 -9.82
C ASP A 155 1.68 -14.40 -9.00
N GLY A 156 1.32 -15.18 -7.97
CA GLY A 156 2.26 -15.91 -7.11
C GLY A 156 3.17 -15.02 -6.25
N HIS A 157 3.13 -13.70 -6.42
CA HIS A 157 4.03 -12.75 -5.75
C HIS A 157 3.47 -12.19 -4.45
N ARG A 158 2.16 -12.31 -4.27
CA ARG A 158 1.37 -11.68 -3.21
C ARG A 158 0.87 -12.78 -2.27
N PRO A 159 1.44 -12.96 -1.07
CA PRO A 159 0.99 -13.98 -0.14
C PRO A 159 -0.26 -13.46 0.59
N MET A 160 -1.42 -13.60 -0.05
CA MET A 160 -2.69 -13.10 0.45
C MET A 160 -3.85 -13.96 -0.02
N ASN A 161 -4.81 -14.14 0.88
CA ASN A 161 -6.11 -14.73 0.61
C ASN A 161 -7.22 -13.69 0.84
N GLU A 162 -8.47 -14.00 0.49
CA GLU A 162 -9.59 -13.08 0.63
C GLU A 162 -9.86 -12.69 2.09
N GLY A 163 -9.66 -13.61 3.03
CA GLY A 163 -9.80 -13.35 4.47
C GLY A 163 -8.78 -12.34 4.98
N PHE A 164 -7.51 -12.48 4.56
CA PHE A 164 -6.46 -11.50 4.83
C PHE A 164 -6.83 -10.13 4.27
N ARG A 165 -7.28 -10.09 3.00
CA ARG A 165 -7.66 -8.85 2.32
C ARG A 165 -8.79 -8.13 3.06
N ALA A 166 -9.88 -8.82 3.37
CA ALA A 166 -11.02 -8.26 4.10
C ALA A 166 -10.65 -7.80 5.51
N THR A 167 -9.77 -8.54 6.20
CA THR A 167 -9.28 -8.17 7.53
C THR A 167 -8.51 -6.86 7.51
N ILE A 168 -7.58 -6.71 6.55
CA ILE A 168 -6.80 -5.48 6.39
C ILE A 168 -7.68 -4.29 6.01
N ASP A 169 -8.65 -4.51 5.12
CA ASP A 169 -9.58 -3.47 4.66
C ASP A 169 -10.42 -2.91 5.81
N LYS A 170 -11.06 -3.82 6.57
CA LYS A 170 -11.84 -3.46 7.75
C LYS A 170 -10.99 -2.72 8.78
N LYS A 171 -9.78 -3.23 9.06
CA LYS A 171 -8.89 -2.63 10.06
C LYS A 171 -8.38 -1.25 9.62
N LEU A 172 -8.20 -1.02 8.32
CA LEU A 172 -7.87 0.31 7.78
C LEU A 172 -8.98 1.30 8.10
N LEU A 173 -10.22 1.01 7.72
CA LEU A 173 -11.36 1.93 7.94
C LEU A 173 -11.57 2.22 9.42
N GLN A 174 -11.55 1.18 10.27
CA GLN A 174 -11.61 1.33 11.73
C GLN A 174 -10.49 2.21 12.29
N THR A 175 -9.30 2.15 11.71
CA THR A 175 -8.18 3.00 12.13
C THR A 175 -8.36 4.44 11.67
N LEU A 176 -8.94 4.68 10.50
CA LEU A 176 -9.26 6.03 10.04
C LEU A 176 -10.34 6.67 10.93
N ASP A 177 -11.35 5.89 11.33
CA ASP A 177 -12.36 6.30 12.32
C ASP A 177 -11.70 6.65 13.68
N GLU A 178 -10.80 5.78 14.18
CA GLU A 178 -10.07 6.00 15.44
C GLU A 178 -9.23 7.28 15.42
N LEU A 179 -8.62 7.60 14.27
CA LEU A 179 -7.78 8.78 14.09
C LEU A 179 -8.57 10.04 13.74
N GLU A 180 -9.88 9.92 13.57
CA GLU A 180 -10.79 11.00 13.15
C GLU A 180 -10.38 11.62 11.79
N ILE A 181 -9.83 10.79 10.88
CA ILE A 181 -9.40 11.25 9.56
C ILE A 181 -10.55 11.05 8.56
N PRO A 182 -11.03 12.11 7.88
CA PRO A 182 -12.05 11.98 6.86
C PRO A 182 -11.63 11.02 5.75
N TYR A 183 -12.54 10.16 5.31
CA TYR A 183 -12.31 9.30 4.15
C TYR A 183 -13.54 9.17 3.27
N HIS A 184 -13.29 8.97 1.97
CA HIS A 184 -14.33 8.79 0.96
C HIS A 184 -14.11 7.47 0.23
N ILE A 185 -15.17 6.65 0.15
CA ILE A 185 -15.14 5.41 -0.61
C ILE A 185 -15.41 5.74 -2.08
N VAL A 186 -14.50 5.34 -2.98
CA VAL A 186 -14.58 5.60 -4.41
C VAL A 186 -14.57 4.29 -5.19
N ARG A 187 -15.42 4.20 -6.22
CA ARG A 187 -15.74 2.98 -6.97
C ARG A 187 -15.79 3.23 -8.47
N GLY A 188 -15.85 2.14 -9.25
CA GLY A 188 -16.05 2.19 -10.70
C GLY A 188 -14.77 2.15 -11.52
N THR A 189 -14.89 2.52 -12.79
CA THR A 189 -13.81 2.59 -13.77
C THR A 189 -12.82 3.71 -13.45
N MET A 190 -11.62 3.66 -14.03
CA MET A 190 -10.61 4.70 -13.79
C MET A 190 -11.14 6.13 -14.08
N PRO A 191 -11.82 6.42 -15.22
CA PRO A 191 -12.42 7.73 -15.43
C PRO A 191 -13.41 8.15 -14.34
N GLU A 192 -14.30 7.24 -13.92
CA GLU A 192 -15.30 7.52 -12.88
C GLU A 192 -14.63 7.81 -11.53
N ARG A 193 -13.58 7.07 -11.18
CA ARG A 193 -12.82 7.29 -9.95
C ARG A 193 -12.14 8.65 -9.98
N LEU A 194 -11.50 9.02 -11.08
CA LEU A 194 -10.83 10.32 -11.22
C LEU A 194 -11.82 11.48 -11.12
N THR A 195 -12.97 11.37 -11.79
CA THR A 195 -14.04 12.38 -11.69
C THR A 195 -14.54 12.53 -10.26
N GLN A 196 -14.87 11.42 -9.57
CA GLN A 196 -15.31 11.46 -8.18
C GLN A 196 -14.27 12.12 -7.26
N ILE A 197 -12.99 11.77 -7.40
CA ILE A 197 -11.92 12.35 -6.58
C ILE A 197 -11.78 13.85 -6.87
N CYS A 198 -11.85 14.28 -8.13
CA CYS A 198 -11.81 15.69 -8.46
C CYS A 198 -12.99 16.46 -7.85
N GLU A 199 -14.20 15.90 -7.87
CA GLU A 199 -15.40 16.51 -7.28
C GLU A 199 -15.30 16.61 -5.75
N LEU A 200 -14.82 15.55 -5.08
CA LEU A 200 -14.68 15.51 -3.62
C LEU A 200 -13.70 16.56 -3.07
N PHE A 201 -12.66 16.87 -3.85
CA PHE A 201 -11.55 17.74 -3.42
C PHE A 201 -11.43 19.04 -4.21
N ASP A 202 -12.43 19.36 -5.05
CA ASP A 202 -12.43 20.51 -5.96
C ASP A 202 -11.14 20.62 -6.82
N LEU A 203 -10.66 19.48 -7.33
CA LEU A 203 -9.46 19.43 -8.16
C LEU A 203 -9.81 19.75 -9.61
N LYS A 204 -9.09 20.72 -10.17
CA LYS A 204 -9.28 21.15 -11.55
C LYS A 204 -8.41 20.32 -12.47
N PRO A 205 -8.99 19.67 -13.50
CA PRO A 205 -8.21 19.03 -14.53
C PRO A 205 -7.30 20.02 -15.27
N VAL A 206 -6.07 19.62 -15.55
CA VAL A 206 -5.10 20.40 -16.33
C VAL A 206 -4.93 19.86 -17.75
N MET A 207 -5.48 18.69 -18.04
CA MET A 207 -5.44 18.04 -19.35
C MET A 207 -6.69 17.18 -19.60
N GLY A 208 -6.83 16.64 -20.81
CA GLY A 208 -7.94 15.75 -21.15
C GLY A 208 -7.85 14.40 -20.42
N MET A 209 -9.01 13.83 -20.05
CA MET A 209 -9.07 12.53 -19.35
C MET A 209 -8.36 11.42 -20.14
N ALA A 210 -8.64 11.31 -21.44
CA ALA A 210 -8.03 10.29 -22.30
C ALA A 210 -6.50 10.43 -22.38
N GLU A 211 -6.01 11.67 -22.45
CA GLU A 211 -4.57 11.97 -22.46
C GLU A 211 -3.90 11.60 -21.14
N ALA A 212 -4.51 11.96 -20.00
CA ALA A 212 -3.99 11.64 -18.68
C ALA A 212 -3.89 10.11 -18.45
N LEU A 213 -4.90 9.36 -18.90
CA LEU A 213 -4.92 7.90 -18.80
C LEU A 213 -3.84 7.25 -19.66
N GLU A 214 -3.63 7.75 -20.87
CA GLU A 214 -2.60 7.21 -21.76
C GLU A 214 -1.19 7.50 -21.22
N LEU A 215 -0.92 8.72 -20.76
CA LEU A 215 0.35 9.06 -20.12
C LEU A 215 0.59 8.23 -18.86
N SER A 216 -0.45 8.03 -18.04
CA SER A 216 -0.35 7.18 -16.86
C SER A 216 -0.10 5.70 -17.21
N ARG A 217 -0.66 5.20 -18.31
CA ARG A 217 -0.42 3.83 -18.79
C ARG A 217 1.03 3.66 -19.20
N LEU A 218 1.57 4.61 -19.98
CA LEU A 218 2.98 4.63 -20.38
C LEU A 218 3.93 4.69 -19.17
N ASP A 219 3.63 5.56 -18.20
CA ASP A 219 4.40 5.65 -16.96
C ASP A 219 4.36 4.33 -16.16
N TYR A 220 3.23 3.61 -16.17
CA TYR A 220 3.07 2.34 -15.45
C TYR A 220 3.82 1.21 -16.15
N GLU A 221 3.75 1.13 -17.48
CA GLU A 221 4.46 0.12 -18.29
C GLU A 221 5.98 0.28 -18.26
N ALA A 222 6.48 1.51 -18.02
CA ALA A 222 7.90 1.76 -17.83
C ALA A 222 8.45 1.21 -16.50
N GLN A 223 7.59 0.80 -15.56
CA GLN A 223 8.04 0.23 -14.28
C GLN A 223 8.45 -1.23 -14.43
N ASP A 224 9.62 -1.58 -13.88
CA ASP A 224 10.11 -2.96 -13.85
C ASP A 224 9.49 -3.73 -12.67
N PHE A 225 8.42 -4.49 -12.98
CA PHE A 225 7.73 -5.32 -12.00
C PHE A 225 8.36 -6.71 -11.77
N ARG A 226 9.42 -7.07 -12.51
CA ARG A 226 10.04 -8.40 -12.43
C ARG A 226 10.67 -8.64 -11.06
N LEU A 227 10.67 -9.90 -10.60
CA LEU A 227 11.42 -10.35 -9.42
C LEU A 227 12.92 -10.21 -9.64
N GLU A 228 13.68 -10.11 -8.54
CA GLU A 228 15.14 -10.12 -8.59
C GLU A 228 15.68 -11.34 -9.36
N THR A 229 15.15 -12.52 -9.07
CA THR A 229 15.51 -13.77 -9.75
C THR A 229 15.21 -13.75 -11.25
N GLU A 230 14.13 -13.08 -11.68
CA GLU A 230 13.76 -12.91 -13.08
C GLU A 230 14.67 -11.89 -13.80
N ARG A 231 15.14 -10.85 -13.09
CA ARG A 231 16.10 -9.87 -13.62
C ARG A 231 17.48 -10.50 -13.82
N VAL A 232 17.92 -11.30 -12.86
CA VAL A 232 19.21 -12.01 -12.92
C VAL A 232 19.22 -13.05 -14.04
N ALA A 233 18.13 -13.81 -14.22
CA ALA A 233 18.01 -14.79 -15.29
C ALA A 233 17.97 -14.15 -16.70
N ALA A 234 17.46 -12.93 -16.84
CA ALA A 234 17.45 -12.19 -18.11
C ALA A 234 18.79 -11.52 -18.47
N ALA A 235 19.72 -11.44 -17.52
CA ALA A 235 21.05 -10.84 -17.70
C ALA A 235 22.16 -11.88 -17.92
N ALA A 236 21.83 -13.18 -17.88
CA ALA A 236 22.72 -14.32 -18.13
C ALA A 236 22.50 -14.89 -19.54
#